data_AF-A0A960TM19-F1
#
_entry.id   AF-A0A960TM19-F1
#
_cell.length_a   1.000
_cell.length_b   1.000
_cell.length_c   1.000
_cell.angle_alpha   90.00
_cell.angle_beta   90.00
_cell.angle_gamma   90.00
#
_symmetry.space_group_name_H-M   'P 1'
#
loop_
_entity.id
_entity.type
_entity.pdbx_description
1 polymer ?
#
loop_
_entity_poly.entity_id
_entity_poly.type
_entity_poly.pdbx_seq_one_letter_code
_entity_poly.pdbx_strand_id
1 'polypeptide(L)'
;MKKFQIFAVLMFFALLIGCSSPPPKPTATWETIPNSSIRKIEIDQIRIGDSIIRAQAVLGVATEISHKAEGSEHTWWMKPTEDADPGYETLKNKPADTKGIKFIKLTTDSNKKIIDKQMDL
;
A
#
# COMPACT_ATOMS: atom_id res chain seq x y z
N MET A 1 6.97 -5.27 -63.97
CA MET A 1 6.69 -4.35 -62.86
C MET A 1 5.63 -4.85 -61.86
N LYS A 2 4.64 -5.67 -62.24
CA LYS A 2 3.60 -6.19 -61.30
C LYS A 2 4.12 -7.08 -60.16
N LYS A 3 5.18 -7.88 -60.38
CA LYS A 3 5.73 -8.81 -59.36
C LYS A 3 6.45 -8.10 -58.20
N PHE A 4 6.99 -6.91 -58.43
CA PHE A 4 7.70 -6.13 -57.42
C PHE A 4 6.73 -5.45 -56.43
N GLN A 5 5.54 -5.07 -56.90
CA GLN A 5 4.52 -4.49 -56.03
C GLN A 5 3.90 -5.51 -55.07
N ILE A 6 3.78 -6.78 -55.48
CA ILE A 6 3.25 -7.84 -54.61
C ILE A 6 4.19 -8.09 -53.42
N PHE A 7 5.52 -8.05 -53.66
CA PHE A 7 6.52 -8.24 -52.61
C PHE A 7 6.55 -7.08 -51.62
N ALA A 8 6.38 -5.85 -52.10
CA ALA A 8 6.31 -4.66 -51.24
C ALA A 8 5.07 -4.66 -50.34
N VAL A 9 3.91 -5.10 -50.86
CA VAL A 9 2.68 -5.22 -50.07
C VAL A 9 2.81 -6.32 -49.01
N LEU A 10 3.41 -7.47 -49.36
CA LEU A 10 3.61 -8.57 -48.40
C LEU A 10 4.55 -8.18 -47.24
N MET A 11 5.60 -7.41 -47.55
CA MET A 11 6.55 -6.91 -46.55
C MET A 11 5.92 -5.87 -45.61
N PHE A 12 4.95 -5.09 -46.10
CA PHE A 12 4.20 -4.12 -45.29
C PHE A 12 3.26 -4.80 -44.29
N PHE A 13 2.63 -5.92 -44.66
CA PHE A 13 1.80 -6.71 -43.73
C PHE A 13 2.62 -7.47 -42.68
N ALA A 14 3.86 -7.88 -42.99
CA ALA A 14 4.73 -8.55 -42.03
C ALA A 14 5.18 -7.63 -40.87
N LEU A 15 5.22 -6.31 -41.09
CA LEU A 15 5.57 -5.32 -40.05
C LEU A 15 4.44 -5.06 -39.04
N LEU A 16 3.21 -5.50 -39.32
CA LEU A 16 2.05 -5.27 -38.45
C LEU A 16 1.84 -6.36 -37.39
N ILE A 17 2.67 -7.42 -37.36
CA ILE A 17 2.41 -8.63 -36.56
C ILE A 17 3.06 -8.58 -35.16
N GLY A 18 3.85 -7.56 -34.80
CA GLY A 18 4.72 -7.68 -33.63
C GLY A 18 4.85 -6.43 -32.77
N CYS A 19 3.81 -6.06 -32.03
CA CYS A 19 4.00 -5.25 -30.82
C CYS A 19 2.85 -5.49 -29.83
N SER A 20 2.71 -6.72 -29.33
CA SER A 20 1.94 -6.93 -28.11
C SER A 20 2.80 -6.48 -26.92
N SER A 21 2.43 -5.37 -26.30
CA SER A 21 2.91 -5.06 -24.96
C SER A 21 2.51 -6.19 -24.03
N PRO A 22 3.38 -6.64 -23.11
CA PRO A 22 2.96 -7.54 -22.05
C PRO A 22 1.69 -7.00 -21.37
N PRO A 23 0.72 -7.86 -21.02
CA PRO A 23 -0.39 -7.39 -20.21
C PRO A 23 0.19 -6.74 -18.95
N PRO A 24 -0.36 -5.60 -18.50
CA PRO A 24 0.08 -4.99 -17.26
C PRO A 24 0.05 -6.07 -16.16
N LYS A 25 1.12 -6.14 -15.36
CA LYS A 25 1.16 -7.05 -14.21
C LYS A 25 -0.13 -6.84 -13.42
N PRO A 26 -0.82 -7.92 -12.99
CA PRO A 26 -2.02 -7.77 -12.18
C PRO A 26 -1.66 -6.89 -10.99
N THR A 27 -2.26 -5.70 -10.94
CA THR A 27 -2.20 -4.84 -9.75
C THR A 27 -2.75 -5.71 -8.64
N ALA A 28 -1.93 -6.02 -7.63
CA ALA A 28 -2.44 -6.67 -6.44
C ALA A 28 -3.61 -5.81 -5.94
N THR A 29 -4.83 -6.33 -6.05
CA THR A 29 -6.02 -5.63 -5.59
C THR A 29 -5.98 -5.64 -4.08
N TRP A 30 -5.34 -4.63 -3.51
CA TRP A 30 -5.32 -4.45 -2.07
C TRP A 30 -6.73 -4.05 -1.61
N GLU A 31 -7.35 -4.90 -0.81
CA GLU A 31 -8.57 -4.55 -0.11
C GLU A 31 -8.23 -3.52 0.98
N THR A 32 -8.78 -2.31 0.87
CA THR A 32 -8.69 -1.31 1.93
C THR A 32 -9.88 -1.39 2.88
N ILE A 33 -9.67 -0.94 4.11
CA ILE A 33 -10.76 -0.75 5.06
C ILE A 33 -11.64 0.39 4.52
N PRO A 34 -12.97 0.20 4.39
CA PRO A 34 -13.84 1.26 3.89
C PRO A 34 -13.78 2.49 4.80
N ASN A 35 -13.78 3.69 4.21
CA ASN A 35 -13.69 4.97 4.90
C ASN A 35 -12.44 5.11 5.80
N SER A 36 -11.31 4.55 5.36
CA SER A 36 -10.03 4.60 6.10
C SER A 36 -9.04 5.63 5.56
N SER A 37 -9.48 6.57 4.73
CA SER A 37 -8.62 7.65 4.23
C SER A 37 -8.21 8.55 5.40
N ILE A 38 -6.91 8.56 5.69
CA ILE A 38 -6.29 9.25 6.81
C ILE A 38 -5.25 10.22 6.25
N ARG A 39 -5.28 11.48 6.72
CA ARG A 39 -4.27 12.47 6.36
C ARG A 39 -3.01 12.26 7.17
N LYS A 40 -1.85 12.53 6.57
CA LYS A 40 -0.57 12.49 7.28
C LYS A 40 -0.55 13.33 8.57
N ILE A 41 -1.20 14.50 8.55
CA ILE A 41 -1.29 15.36 9.75
C ILE A 41 -2.00 14.66 10.92
N GLU A 42 -2.96 13.79 10.66
CA GLU A 42 -3.68 13.02 11.69
C GLU A 42 -2.76 11.91 12.24
N ILE A 43 -1.99 11.26 11.37
CA ILE A 43 -0.98 10.26 11.75
C ILE A 43 0.11 10.89 12.63
N ASP A 44 0.53 12.12 12.32
CA ASP A 44 1.55 12.87 13.05
C ASP A 44 1.09 13.29 14.45
N GLN A 45 -0.22 13.35 14.71
CA GLN A 45 -0.77 13.64 16.05
C GLN A 45 -0.59 12.49 17.06
N ILE A 46 -0.32 11.27 16.59
CA ILE A 46 -0.08 10.10 17.44
C ILE A 46 1.35 10.17 17.99
N ARG A 47 1.49 10.24 19.32
CA ARG A 47 2.77 10.43 20.01
C ARG A 47 3.15 9.24 20.90
N ILE A 48 4.44 9.13 21.19
CA ILE A 48 4.95 8.26 22.26
C ILE A 48 4.32 8.68 23.59
N GLY A 49 3.89 7.72 24.39
CA GLY A 49 3.15 7.90 25.64
C GLY A 49 1.62 7.94 25.49
N ASP A 50 1.09 8.10 24.26
CA ASP A 50 -0.34 7.96 24.01
C ASP A 50 -0.81 6.51 24.24
N SER A 51 -2.10 6.34 24.51
CA SER A 51 -2.69 5.00 24.54
C SER A 51 -2.87 4.45 23.12
N ILE A 52 -2.76 3.13 22.98
CA ILE A 52 -3.04 2.47 21.69
C ILE A 52 -4.47 2.71 21.20
N ILE A 53 -5.42 2.90 22.12
CA ILE A 53 -6.82 3.22 21.81
C ILE A 53 -6.92 4.54 21.03
N ARG A 54 -6.12 5.55 21.40
CA ARG A 54 -6.07 6.82 20.67
C ARG A 54 -5.54 6.61 19.25
N ALA A 55 -4.49 5.82 19.08
CA ALA A 55 -3.96 5.50 17.76
C ALA A 55 -4.98 4.74 16.91
N GLN A 56 -5.70 3.77 17.48
CA GLN A 56 -6.75 3.03 16.78
C GLN A 56 -7.96 3.90 16.40
N ALA A 57 -8.27 4.94 17.17
CA ALA A 57 -9.31 5.90 16.80
C ALA A 57 -8.94 6.73 15.56
N VAL A 58 -7.64 6.92 15.30
CA VAL A 58 -7.14 7.66 14.13
C VAL A 58 -6.88 6.72 12.95
N LEU A 59 -6.18 5.61 13.19
CA LEU A 59 -5.70 4.70 12.13
C LEU A 59 -6.69 3.57 11.80
N GLY A 60 -7.72 3.41 12.61
CA GLY A 60 -8.58 2.23 12.60
C GLY A 60 -7.91 1.00 13.21
N VAL A 61 -8.45 -0.17 12.88
CA VAL A 61 -7.94 -1.46 13.37
C VAL A 61 -6.61 -1.78 12.70
N ALA A 62 -5.64 -2.25 13.48
CA ALA A 62 -4.34 -2.67 12.95
C ALA A 62 -4.49 -3.87 12.01
N THR A 63 -3.75 -3.85 10.90
CA THR A 63 -3.69 -4.96 9.95
C THR A 63 -3.07 -6.20 10.59
N GLU A 64 -2.08 -6.01 11.48
CA GLU A 64 -1.42 -7.08 12.23
C GLU A 64 -1.20 -6.68 13.68
N ILE A 65 -1.39 -7.63 14.60
CA ILE A 65 -1.08 -7.48 16.02
C ILE A 65 -0.21 -8.65 16.47
N SER A 66 0.95 -8.36 17.05
CA SER A 66 1.85 -9.33 17.67
C SER A 66 1.94 -9.07 19.17
N HIS A 67 1.65 -10.08 19.98
CA HIS A 67 1.73 -9.98 21.44
C HIS A 67 3.10 -10.48 21.92
N LYS A 68 3.76 -9.68 22.77
CA LYS A 68 5.05 -9.99 23.40
C LYS A 68 4.88 -9.98 24.92
N ALA A 69 5.83 -10.57 25.65
CA ALA A 69 5.77 -10.60 27.12
C ALA A 69 5.69 -9.20 27.75
N GLU A 70 6.36 -8.22 27.15
CA GLU A 70 6.44 -6.84 27.66
C GLU A 70 5.41 -5.89 27.04
N GLY A 71 4.56 -6.37 26.12
CA GLY A 71 3.57 -5.53 25.45
C GLY A 71 3.11 -6.05 24.09
N SER A 72 2.94 -5.17 23.11
CA SER A 72 2.43 -5.56 21.79
C SER A 72 2.90 -4.67 20.66
N GLU A 73 3.03 -5.25 19.47
CA GLU A 73 3.32 -4.52 18.24
C GLU A 73 2.08 -4.51 17.34
N HIS A 74 1.70 -3.32 16.88
CA HIS A 74 0.54 -3.08 16.03
C HIS A 74 1.05 -2.50 14.71
N THR A 75 0.74 -3.16 13.59
CA THR A 75 1.16 -2.71 12.26
C THR A 75 -0.05 -2.41 11.39
N TRP A 76 -0.08 -1.22 10.81
CA TRP A 76 -1.02 -0.79 9.77
C TRP A 76 -0.26 -0.74 8.46
N TRP A 77 -0.63 -1.60 7.51
CA TRP A 77 -0.15 -1.48 6.14
C TRP A 77 -1.05 -0.51 5.40
N MET A 78 -0.48 0.32 4.54
CA MET A 78 -1.20 1.43 3.93
C MET A 78 -0.85 1.57 2.45
N LYS A 79 -1.79 2.12 1.69
CA LYS A 79 -1.54 2.62 0.33
C LYS A 79 -1.79 4.14 0.28
N PRO A 80 -1.05 4.92 -0.50
CA PRO A 80 -1.40 6.30 -0.77
C PRO A 80 -2.80 6.41 -1.39
N THR A 81 -3.53 7.48 -1.08
CA THR A 81 -4.79 7.85 -1.76
C THR A 81 -4.69 9.27 -2.28
N GLU A 82 -5.47 9.57 -3.33
CA GLU A 82 -5.62 10.92 -3.90
C GLU A 82 -6.68 11.73 -3.15
N ASP A 83 -7.49 11.11 -2.28
CA ASP A 83 -8.58 11.77 -1.55
C ASP A 83 -8.08 12.80 -0.51
N ALA A 84 -6.81 12.70 -0.14
CA ALA A 84 -6.16 13.52 0.86
C ALA A 84 -4.68 13.70 0.48
N ASP A 85 -4.13 14.91 0.57
CA ASP A 85 -2.73 15.19 0.21
C ASP A 85 -1.90 15.67 1.42
N PRO A 86 -0.87 14.92 1.89
CA PRO A 86 -0.66 13.49 1.64
C PRO A 86 -1.61 12.64 2.51
N GLY A 87 -2.21 11.63 1.88
CA GLY A 87 -3.25 10.77 2.47
C GLY A 87 -3.00 9.30 2.20
N TYR A 88 -3.51 8.48 3.11
CA TYR A 88 -3.28 7.03 3.11
C TYR A 88 -4.55 6.29 3.46
N GLU A 89 -4.78 5.14 2.85
CA GLU A 89 -5.82 4.18 3.24
C GLU A 89 -5.19 2.95 3.89
N THR A 90 -5.78 2.48 4.98
CA THR A 90 -5.34 1.27 5.67
C THR A 90 -5.76 0.03 4.89
N LEU A 91 -4.82 -0.88 4.67
CA LEU A 91 -5.06 -2.19 4.08
C LEU A 91 -5.73 -3.12 5.10
N LYS A 92 -6.74 -3.86 4.65
CA LYS A 92 -7.48 -4.83 5.45
C LYS A 92 -6.63 -6.05 5.81
N ASN A 93 -5.70 -6.44 4.94
CA ASN A 93 -4.83 -7.59 5.12
C ASN A 93 -3.37 -7.21 4.87
N LYS A 94 -2.45 -7.97 5.48
CA LYS A 94 -1.01 -7.85 5.20
C LYS A 94 -0.75 -8.09 3.71
N PRO A 95 0.02 -7.23 3.02
CA PRO A 95 0.41 -7.48 1.64
C PRO A 95 1.35 -8.69 1.54
N ALA A 96 1.26 -9.44 0.44
CA ALA A 96 2.13 -10.60 0.19
C ALA A 96 3.61 -10.21 -0.01
N ASP A 97 3.86 -9.03 -0.58
CA ASP A 97 5.17 -8.40 -0.67
C ASP A 97 5.11 -7.06 0.09
N THR A 98 5.99 -6.89 1.07
CA THR A 98 6.08 -5.68 1.90
C THR A 98 7.06 -4.66 1.34
N LYS A 99 7.80 -5.00 0.29
CA LYS A 99 8.83 -4.11 -0.27
C LYS A 99 8.20 -2.87 -0.91
N GLY A 100 8.50 -1.70 -0.33
CA GLY A 100 7.99 -0.42 -0.82
C GLY A 100 6.52 -0.15 -0.47
N ILE A 101 5.89 -0.99 0.36
CA ILE A 101 4.56 -0.72 0.89
C ILE A 101 4.67 0.19 2.11
N LYS A 102 3.79 1.19 2.18
CA LYS A 102 3.74 2.14 3.28
C LYS A 102 3.19 1.49 4.53
N PHE A 103 3.71 1.86 5.69
CA PHE A 103 3.27 1.29 6.96
C PHE A 103 3.47 2.23 8.14
N ILE A 104 2.70 1.96 9.18
CA ILE A 104 2.92 2.49 10.53
C ILE A 104 3.00 1.29 11.46
N LYS A 105 4.05 1.25 12.29
CA LYS A 105 4.21 0.27 13.35
C LYS A 105 4.34 0.97 14.69
N LEU A 106 3.49 0.59 15.63
CA LEU A 106 3.49 1.09 17.00
C LEU A 106 3.79 -0.07 17.94
N THR A 107 4.77 0.13 18.82
CA THR A 107 5.06 -0.80 19.92
C THR A 107 4.49 -0.22 21.20
N THR A 108 3.80 -1.05 21.97
CA THR A 108 3.25 -0.67 23.26
C THR A 108 3.89 -1.45 24.39
N ASP A 109 3.88 -0.88 25.58
CA ASP A 109 4.16 -1.60 26.83
C ASP A 109 2.94 -2.44 27.28
N SER A 110 3.07 -3.07 28.45
CA SER A 110 2.01 -3.84 29.12
C SER A 110 0.82 -2.98 29.57
N ASN A 111 1.02 -1.67 29.76
CA ASN A 111 -0.05 -0.71 30.05
C ASN A 111 -0.72 -0.17 28.77
N LYS A 112 -0.39 -0.73 27.61
CA LYS A 112 -0.91 -0.32 26.28
C LYS A 112 -0.58 1.13 25.92
N LYS A 113 0.53 1.65 26.44
CA LYS A 113 1.11 2.95 26.08
C LYS A 113 2.14 2.77 24.98
N ILE A 114 2.12 3.66 24.00
CA ILE A 114 3.07 3.64 22.87
C ILE A 114 4.46 3.99 23.40
N ILE A 115 5.43 3.10 23.16
CA ILE A 115 6.83 3.29 23.56
C ILE A 115 7.76 3.45 22.36
N ASP A 116 7.34 2.98 21.17
CA ASP A 116 8.07 3.15 19.92
C ASP A 116 7.10 3.37 18.75
N LYS A 117 7.53 4.18 17.78
CA LYS A 117 6.77 4.54 16.57
C LYS A 117 7.71 4.49 15.36
N GLN A 118 7.46 3.55 14.46
CA GLN A 118 8.18 3.41 13.18
C GLN A 118 7.19 3.63 12.03
N MET A 119 7.63 4.34 10.99
CA MET A 119 6.79 4.62 9.83
C MET A 119 7.60 4.77 8.55
N ASP A 120 7.03 4.30 7.45
CA ASP A 120 7.43 4.58 6.07
C ASP A 120 6.16 4.99 5.34
N LEU A 121 6.01 6.29 5.08
CA LEU A 121 4.83 6.94 4.50
C LEU A 121 5.19 7.63 3.19
#